data_AF-A0A4Q3B6M7-F1
#
_entry.id   AF-A0A4Q3B6M7-F1
#
_cell.length_a   1.000
_cell.length_b   1.000
_cell.length_c   1.000
_cell.angle_alpha   90.00
_cell.angle_beta   90.00
_cell.angle_gamma   90.00
#
_symmetry.space_group_name_H-M   'P 1'
#
loop_
_entity.id
_entity.type
_entity.pdbx_description
1 polymer ?
#
loop_
_entity_poly.entity_id
_entity_poly.type
_entity_poly.pdbx_seq_one_letter_code
_entity_poly.pdbx_strand_id
1 'polypeptide(L)'
;MKVYKFGGASVKDAAAVRNVAAILQDFEENPLLVVISAMGKTTNALENVLNLAWKDENFDTALQESKDYHTNILADLLPNKNLAIWKEIDKIFDDIAYKLVSSKKDSYDFLYDQVVGYGEILSTKIVSAYLSIFGYAHIWY
;
A
#
# COMPACT_ATOMS: atom_id res chain seq x y z
N MET A 1 0.09 25.56 6.36
CA MET A 1 0.10 24.22 5.76
C MET A 1 -1.09 23.46 6.28
N LYS A 2 -1.93 22.90 5.41
CA LYS A 2 -3.06 22.04 5.82
C LYS A 2 -2.59 20.58 5.84
N VAL A 3 -3.20 19.76 6.69
CA VAL A 3 -2.95 18.31 6.74
C VAL A 3 -4.27 17.58 6.51
N TYR A 4 -4.31 16.70 5.51
CA TYR A 4 -5.48 15.88 5.19
C TYR A 4 -5.14 14.42 5.45
N LYS A 5 -6.06 13.71 6.09
CA LYS A 5 -5.90 12.29 6.40
C LYS A 5 -6.99 11.47 5.73
N PHE A 6 -6.59 10.50 4.91
CA PHE A 6 -7.48 9.52 4.29
C PHE A 6 -7.34 8.18 5.02
N GLY A 7 -8.46 7.65 5.50
CA GLY A 7 -8.49 6.31 6.11
C GLY A 7 -8.52 5.20 5.07
N GLY A 8 -8.37 3.95 5.51
CA GLY A 8 -8.32 2.81 4.58
C GLY A 8 -9.56 2.65 3.71
N ALA A 9 -10.74 3.01 4.23
CA ALA A 9 -11.99 3.04 3.46
C ALA A 9 -11.98 4.09 2.32
N SER A 10 -11.23 5.18 2.48
CA SER A 10 -11.09 6.25 1.48
C SER A 10 -10.14 5.90 0.34
N VAL A 11 -9.39 4.80 0.47
CA VAL A 11 -8.43 4.31 -0.54
C VAL A 11 -8.57 2.79 -0.74
N LYS A 12 -9.77 2.23 -0.51
CA LYS A 12 -10.00 0.78 -0.52
C LYS A 12 -10.09 0.14 -1.91
N ASP A 13 -10.29 0.94 -2.96
CA ASP A 13 -10.45 0.49 -4.33
C ASP A 13 -10.07 1.63 -5.30
N ALA A 14 -10.02 1.32 -6.59
CA ALA A 14 -9.65 2.30 -7.61
C ALA A 14 -10.62 3.50 -7.67
N ALA A 15 -11.92 3.28 -7.47
CA ALA A 15 -12.90 4.38 -7.46
C ALA A 15 -12.66 5.34 -6.28
N ALA A 16 -12.35 4.80 -5.10
CA ALA A 16 -12.02 5.58 -3.92
C ALA A 16 -10.72 6.40 -4.13
N VAL A 17 -9.69 5.81 -4.74
CA VAL A 17 -8.44 6.53 -5.07
C VAL A 17 -8.70 7.64 -6.10
N ARG A 18 -9.52 7.40 -7.13
CA ARG A 18 -9.96 8.45 -8.06
C ARG A 18 -10.66 9.60 -7.34
N ASN A 19 -11.53 9.27 -6.39
CA ASN A 19 -12.22 10.28 -5.58
C ASN A 19 -11.26 11.08 -4.69
N VAL A 20 -10.22 10.46 -4.12
CA VAL A 20 -9.17 11.19 -3.39
C VAL A 20 -8.48 12.19 -4.32
N ALA A 21 -8.08 11.78 -5.53
CA ALA A 21 -7.44 12.68 -6.47
C ALA A 21 -8.33 13.88 -6.86
N ALA A 22 -9.63 13.63 -7.09
CA ALA A 22 -10.60 14.69 -7.37
C ALA A 22 -10.72 15.68 -6.20
N ILE A 23 -10.79 15.20 -4.95
CA ILE A 23 -10.80 16.08 -3.76
C ILE A 23 -9.55 16.95 -3.69
N LEU A 24 -8.39 16.42 -4.06
CA LEU A 24 -7.13 17.14 -3.98
C LEU A 24 -7.00 18.28 -5.00
N GLN A 25 -7.70 18.21 -6.15
CA GLN A 25 -7.69 19.29 -7.16
C GLN A 25 -8.20 20.62 -6.61
N ASP A 26 -9.15 20.58 -5.67
CA ASP A 26 -9.70 21.79 -5.05
C ASP A 26 -8.68 22.53 -4.16
N PHE A 27 -7.47 21.98 -3.98
CA PHE A 27 -6.45 22.50 -3.06
C PHE A 27 -5.08 22.77 -3.71
N GLU A 28 -4.98 22.80 -5.06
CA GLU A 28 -3.70 22.95 -5.79
C GLU A 28 -2.86 24.18 -5.37
N GLU A 29 -3.50 25.28 -4.93
CA GLU A 29 -2.79 26.54 -4.62
C GLU A 29 -2.22 26.61 -3.18
N ASN A 30 -2.42 25.59 -2.33
CA ASN A 30 -2.01 25.64 -0.92
C ASN A 30 -1.05 24.49 -0.56
N PRO A 31 0.01 24.77 0.24
CA PRO A 31 0.86 23.70 0.75
C PRO A 31 0.04 22.73 1.62
N LEU A 32 -0.02 21.49 1.16
CA LEU A 32 -0.83 20.40 1.70
C LEU A 32 0.04 19.19 2.02
N LEU A 33 -0.12 18.65 3.22
CA LEU A 33 0.40 17.33 3.59
C LEU A 33 -0.75 16.33 3.57
N VAL A 34 -0.58 15.22 2.85
CA VAL A 34 -1.56 14.14 2.76
C VAL A 34 -1.04 12.91 3.49
N VAL A 35 -1.82 12.40 4.43
CA VAL A 35 -1.52 11.19 5.21
C VAL A 35 -2.53 10.12 4.83
N ILE A 36 -2.06 8.92 4.48
CA ILE A 36 -2.90 7.83 3.97
C ILE A 36 -2.62 6.57 4.80
N SER A 37 -3.67 5.95 5.33
CA SER A 37 -3.58 4.63 5.99
C SER A 37 -3.44 3.50 4.97
N ALA A 38 -3.15 2.27 5.40
CA ALA A 38 -3.25 1.10 4.53
C ALA A 38 -4.63 0.98 3.83
N MET A 39 -4.67 0.41 2.61
CA MET A 39 -5.89 0.28 1.80
C MET A 39 -6.86 -0.75 2.37
N GLY A 40 -8.15 -0.41 2.50
CA GLY A 40 -9.18 -1.39 2.87
C GLY A 40 -8.89 -2.13 4.17
N LYS A 41 -8.77 -3.47 4.08
CA LYS A 41 -8.45 -4.38 5.21
C LYS A 41 -7.00 -4.88 5.18
N THR A 42 -6.09 -4.16 4.53
CA THR A 42 -4.70 -4.59 4.31
C THR A 42 -3.94 -4.84 5.61
N THR A 43 -4.14 -4.03 6.64
CA THR A 43 -3.55 -4.25 7.97
C THR A 43 -3.88 -5.65 8.48
N ASN A 44 -5.17 -6.04 8.47
CA ASN A 44 -5.60 -7.37 8.90
C ASN A 44 -5.09 -8.49 7.99
N ALA A 45 -4.98 -8.24 6.68
CA ALA A 45 -4.42 -9.22 5.76
C ALA A 45 -2.94 -9.49 6.05
N LEU A 46 -2.14 -8.45 6.28
CA LEU A 46 -0.72 -8.58 6.63
C LEU A 46 -0.50 -9.15 8.03
N GLU A 47 -1.37 -8.82 8.99
CA GLU A 47 -1.42 -9.49 10.30
C GLU A 47 -1.65 -11.00 10.14
N ASN A 48 -2.57 -11.41 9.25
CA ASN A 48 -2.83 -12.83 8.99
C ASN A 48 -1.60 -13.52 8.37
N VAL A 49 -0.96 -12.90 7.38
CA VAL A 49 0.29 -13.40 6.77
C VAL A 49 1.36 -13.60 7.85
N LEU A 50 1.59 -12.60 8.70
CA LEU A 50 2.57 -12.68 9.77
C LEU A 50 2.24 -13.79 10.78
N ASN A 51 0.97 -13.92 11.16
CA ASN A 51 0.53 -14.95 12.10
C ASN A 51 0.75 -16.37 11.56
N LEU A 52 0.53 -16.59 10.26
CA LEU A 52 0.83 -17.87 9.61
C LEU A 52 2.33 -18.16 9.65
N ALA A 53 3.15 -17.18 9.22
CA ALA A 53 4.60 -17.31 9.24
C ALA A 53 5.16 -17.56 10.66
N TRP A 54 4.63 -16.87 11.67
CA TRP A 54 5.04 -17.02 13.07
C TRP A 54 4.74 -18.41 13.65
N LYS A 55 3.72 -19.10 13.12
CA LYS A 55 3.36 -20.47 13.51
C LYS A 55 4.07 -21.54 12.66
N ASP A 56 5.03 -21.14 11.82
CA ASP A 56 5.65 -21.99 10.80
C ASP A 56 4.62 -22.62 9.82
N GLU A 57 3.48 -21.95 9.60
CA GLU A 57 2.47 -22.34 8.62
C GLU A 57 2.74 -21.69 7.25
N ASN A 58 2.21 -22.28 6.17
CA ASN A 58 2.35 -21.70 4.83
C ASN A 58 1.54 -20.39 4.73
N PHE A 59 2.22 -19.29 4.41
CA PHE A 59 1.62 -17.96 4.25
C PHE A 59 1.50 -17.50 2.79
N ASP A 60 1.97 -18.30 1.82
CA ASP A 60 2.12 -17.91 0.41
C ASP A 60 0.77 -17.49 -0.19
N THR A 61 -0.29 -18.26 0.07
CA THR A 61 -1.65 -17.94 -0.42
C THR A 61 -2.14 -16.62 0.15
N ALA A 62 -2.00 -16.40 1.46
CA ALA A 62 -2.47 -15.16 2.10
C ALA A 62 -1.68 -13.94 1.60
N LEU A 63 -0.37 -14.11 1.36
CA LEU A 63 0.47 -13.05 0.81
C LEU A 63 0.08 -12.74 -0.65
N GLN A 64 -0.17 -13.78 -1.45
CA GLN A 64 -0.61 -13.64 -2.83
C GLN A 64 -1.99 -12.96 -2.93
N GLU A 65 -2.94 -13.31 -2.07
CA GLU A 65 -4.24 -12.63 -2.01
C GLU A 65 -4.10 -11.12 -1.72
N SER A 66 -3.21 -10.76 -0.80
CA SER A 66 -2.89 -9.35 -0.52
C SER A 66 -2.24 -8.68 -1.74
N LYS A 67 -1.33 -9.37 -2.44
CA LYS A 67 -0.71 -8.88 -3.68
C LYS A 67 -1.72 -8.67 -4.79
N ASP A 68 -2.63 -9.62 -4.99
CA ASP A 68 -3.68 -9.56 -5.99
C ASP A 68 -4.63 -8.40 -5.71
N TYR A 69 -5.00 -8.18 -4.45
CA TYR A 69 -5.81 -7.03 -4.05
C TYR A 69 -5.18 -5.70 -4.50
N HIS A 70 -3.91 -5.48 -4.21
CA HIS A 70 -3.21 -4.25 -4.58
C HIS A 70 -2.97 -4.13 -6.09
N THR A 71 -2.60 -5.21 -6.76
CA THR A 71 -2.34 -5.20 -8.22
C THR A 71 -3.62 -5.07 -9.04
N ASN A 72 -4.76 -5.55 -8.55
CA ASN A 72 -6.07 -5.29 -9.18
C ASN A 72 -6.45 -3.81 -9.10
N ILE A 73 -6.28 -3.18 -7.93
CA ILE A 73 -6.49 -1.72 -7.79
C ILE A 73 -5.55 -0.96 -8.74
N LEU A 74 -4.28 -1.37 -8.81
CA LEU A 74 -3.30 -0.75 -9.69
C LEU A 74 -3.68 -0.94 -11.17
N ALA A 75 -4.19 -2.11 -11.58
CA ALA A 75 -4.65 -2.36 -12.95
C ALA A 75 -5.79 -1.44 -13.35
N ASP A 76 -6.77 -1.26 -12.45
CA ASP A 76 -7.94 -0.41 -12.68
C ASP A 76 -7.61 1.08 -12.71
N LEU A 77 -6.55 1.50 -12.02
CA LEU A 77 -6.04 2.88 -12.04
C LEU A 77 -5.11 3.14 -13.22
N LEU A 78 -4.18 2.20 -13.47
CA LEU A 78 -3.00 2.35 -14.31
C LEU A 78 -2.82 1.09 -15.20
N PRO A 79 -3.60 0.95 -16.29
CA PRO A 79 -3.58 -0.26 -17.12
C PRO A 79 -2.25 -0.50 -17.85
N ASN A 80 -1.39 0.52 -17.96
CA ASN A 80 -0.05 0.38 -18.53
C ASN A 80 0.91 -0.31 -17.54
N LYS A 81 1.16 -1.61 -17.75
CA LYS A 81 2.07 -2.43 -16.92
C LYS A 81 3.56 -2.10 -17.04
N ASN A 82 3.95 -1.23 -17.97
CA ASN A 82 5.36 -0.82 -18.13
C ASN A 82 5.79 0.26 -17.14
N LEU A 83 4.86 0.82 -16.36
CA LEU A 83 5.18 1.82 -15.33
C LEU A 83 5.99 1.20 -14.19
N ALA A 84 6.97 1.94 -13.67
CA ALA A 84 7.89 1.46 -12.63
C ALA A 84 7.18 0.97 -11.36
N ILE A 85 6.03 1.59 -11.02
CA ILE A 85 5.21 1.22 -9.86
C ILE A 85 4.84 -0.28 -9.84
N TRP A 86 4.63 -0.92 -10.99
CA TRP A 86 4.32 -2.35 -11.04
C TRP A 86 5.44 -3.19 -10.43
N LYS A 87 6.69 -2.90 -10.80
CA LYS A 87 7.88 -3.57 -10.27
C LYS A 87 8.13 -3.20 -8.80
N GLU A 88 7.79 -1.98 -8.39
CA GLU A 88 7.91 -1.57 -6.99
C GLU A 88 6.94 -2.33 -6.08
N ILE A 89 5.69 -2.53 -6.52
CA ILE A 89 4.72 -3.33 -5.77
C ILE A 89 5.18 -4.78 -5.68
N ASP A 90 5.63 -5.38 -6.79
CA ASP A 90 6.20 -6.73 -6.77
C ASP A 90 7.35 -6.85 -5.77
N LYS A 91 8.29 -5.91 -5.81
CA LYS A 91 9.44 -5.89 -4.90
C LYS A 91 9.03 -5.78 -3.43
N ILE A 92 8.01 -4.99 -3.11
CA ILE A 92 7.52 -4.89 -1.72
C ILE A 92 7.03 -6.25 -1.21
N PHE A 93 6.29 -7.00 -2.04
CA PHE A 93 5.84 -8.33 -1.65
C PHE A 93 6.98 -9.34 -1.54
N ASP A 94 7.99 -9.25 -2.42
CA ASP A 94 9.22 -10.05 -2.31
C ASP A 94 9.99 -9.73 -1.01
N ASP A 95 10.08 -8.45 -0.64
CA ASP A 95 10.72 -7.99 0.60
C ASP A 95 9.96 -8.49 1.84
N ILE A 96 8.62 -8.49 1.83
CA ILE A 96 7.79 -9.07 2.90
C ILE A 96 8.10 -10.56 3.05
N ALA A 97 8.06 -11.33 1.96
CA ALA A 97 8.35 -12.76 1.99
C ALA A 97 9.76 -13.04 2.52
N TYR A 98 10.75 -12.27 2.06
CA TYR A 98 12.13 -12.40 2.52
C TYR A 98 12.27 -12.14 4.02
N LYS A 99 11.65 -11.09 4.56
CA LYS A 99 11.66 -10.79 6.00
C LYS A 99 11.07 -11.95 6.81
N LEU A 100 9.90 -12.46 6.41
CA LEU A 100 9.24 -13.56 7.11
C LEU A 100 10.08 -14.83 7.17
N VAL A 101 10.84 -15.14 6.11
CA VAL A 101 11.70 -16.34 6.05
C VAL A 101 13.03 -16.15 6.79
N SER A 102 13.59 -14.93 6.77
CA SER A 102 14.93 -14.66 7.32
C SER A 102 14.96 -14.34 8.81
N SER A 103 13.82 -13.98 9.42
CA SER A 103 13.73 -13.43 10.77
C SER A 103 13.42 -14.42 11.89
N LYS A 104 13.91 -15.68 11.80
CA LYS A 104 13.62 -16.74 12.80
C LYS A 104 14.07 -16.46 14.24
N LYS A 105 14.84 -15.39 14.48
CA LYS A 105 15.35 -14.99 15.81
C LYS A 105 14.76 -13.69 16.33
N ASP A 106 13.96 -13.00 15.53
CA ASP A 106 13.39 -11.71 15.90
C ASP A 106 12.12 -11.89 16.75
N SER A 107 11.72 -10.87 17.51
CA SER A 107 10.47 -10.89 18.26
C SER A 107 9.26 -10.68 17.33
N TYR A 108 8.09 -11.17 17.76
CA TYR A 108 6.85 -10.96 17.03
C TYR A 108 6.57 -9.46 16.81
N ASP A 109 6.70 -8.63 17.86
CA ASP A 109 6.43 -7.19 17.79
C ASP A 109 7.35 -6.47 16.80
N PHE A 110 8.63 -6.87 16.74
CA PHE A 110 9.55 -6.33 15.75
C PHE A 110 9.10 -6.69 14.33
N LEU A 111 8.75 -7.95 14.09
CA LEU A 111 8.27 -8.38 12.77
C LEU A 111 6.93 -7.75 12.39
N TYR A 112 6.06 -7.55 13.37
CA TYR A 112 4.79 -6.84 13.19
C TYR A 112 5.03 -5.45 12.61
N ASP A 113 5.89 -4.64 13.24
CA ASP A 113 6.21 -3.30 12.76
C ASP A 113 6.85 -3.34 11.36
N GLN A 114 7.68 -4.35 11.09
CA GLN A 114 8.38 -4.51 9.82
C GLN A 114 7.50 -4.98 8.65
N VAL A 115 6.42 -5.71 8.93
CA VAL A 115 5.55 -6.33 7.93
C VAL A 115 4.26 -5.53 7.75
N VAL A 116 3.56 -5.22 8.84
CA VAL A 116 2.25 -4.56 8.78
C VAL A 116 2.38 -3.14 8.23
N GLY A 117 3.47 -2.43 8.54
CA GLY A 117 3.75 -1.09 8.02
C GLY A 117 3.91 -0.99 6.50
N TYR A 118 4.13 -2.13 5.79
CA TYR A 118 4.10 -2.11 4.33
C TYR A 118 2.71 -1.78 3.78
N GLY A 119 1.63 -1.96 4.55
CA GLY A 119 0.28 -1.58 4.13
C GLY A 119 0.18 -0.09 3.78
N GLU A 120 0.76 0.78 4.60
CA GLU A 120 0.83 2.23 4.36
C GLU A 120 1.75 2.57 3.18
N ILE A 121 2.86 1.83 3.01
CA ILE A 121 3.78 2.04 1.88
C ILE A 121 3.09 1.70 0.56
N LEU A 122 2.38 0.56 0.51
CA LEU A 122 1.61 0.14 -0.66
C LEU A 122 0.55 1.18 -1.00
N SER A 123 -0.25 1.62 -0.02
CA SER A 123 -1.34 2.56 -0.26
C SER A 123 -0.86 3.91 -0.78
N THR A 124 0.15 4.48 -0.12
CA THR A 124 0.70 5.79 -0.49
C THR A 124 1.42 5.76 -1.85
N LYS A 125 2.13 4.67 -2.18
CA LYS A 125 2.75 4.50 -3.51
C LYS A 125 1.72 4.36 -4.62
N ILE A 126 0.65 3.58 -4.42
CA ILE A 126 -0.42 3.43 -5.42
C ILE A 126 -1.13 4.78 -5.64
N VAL A 127 -1.48 5.49 -4.57
CA VAL A 127 -2.12 6.81 -4.69
C VAL A 127 -1.18 7.80 -5.37
N SER A 128 0.10 7.84 -4.98
CA SER A 128 1.10 8.73 -5.59
C SER A 128 1.30 8.46 -7.09
N ALA A 129 1.40 7.19 -7.49
CA ALA A 129 1.50 6.81 -8.89
C ALA A 129 0.27 7.26 -9.68
N TYR A 130 -0.94 7.12 -9.12
CA TYR A 130 -2.15 7.60 -9.76
C TYR A 130 -2.21 9.13 -9.85
N LEU A 131 -1.86 9.86 -8.77
CA LEU A 131 -1.81 11.33 -8.76
C LEU A 131 -0.85 11.87 -9.83
N SER A 132 0.27 11.19 -10.05
CA SER A 132 1.25 11.58 -11.09
C SER A 132 0.62 11.52 -12.49
N ILE A 133 -0.13 10.47 -12.79
CA ILE A 133 -0.82 10.29 -14.07
C ILE A 133 -2.03 11.21 -14.20
N PHE A 134 -2.70 11.49 -13.08
CA PHE A 134 -3.80 12.44 -13.00
C PHE A 134 -3.35 13.90 -13.17
N GLY A 135 -2.03 14.17 -13.15
CA GLY A 135 -1.47 15.50 -13.36
C GLY A 135 -1.33 16.33 -12.09
N TYR A 136 -1.45 15.72 -10.90
CA TYR A 136 -1.32 16.43 -9.63
C TYR A 136 0.15 16.45 -9.18
N ALA A 137 0.74 17.65 -9.10
CA ALA A 137 2.12 17.83 -8.67
C ALA A 137 2.27 17.53 -7.16
N HIS A 138 3.08 16.53 -6.84
CA HIS A 138 3.35 16.13 -5.45
C HIS A 138 4.69 15.40 -5.35
N ILE A 139 5.13 15.16 -4.11
CA ILE A 139 6.30 14.36 -3.78
C ILE A 139 5.83 13.28 -2.81
N TRP A 140 6.17 12.02 -3.08
CA TRP A 140 6.04 10.94 -2.10
C TRP A 140 7.22 11.03 -1.13
N TYR A 141 6.91 11.04 0.17
CA TYR A 141 7.87 11.22 1.27
C TYR A 141 7.80 10.04 2.22
#